data_AF-A0A957IMS9-F1
#
_entry.id   AF-A0A957IMS9-F1
#
_cell.length_a   1.000
_cell.length_b   1.000
_cell.length_c   1.000
_cell.angle_alpha   90.00
_cell.angle_beta   90.00
_cell.angle_gamma   90.00
#
_symmetry.space_group_name_H-M   'P 1'
#
loop_
_entity.id
_entity.type
_entity.pdbx_description
1 polymer ?
#
loop_
_entity_poly.entity_id
_entity_poly.type
_entity_poly.pdbx_seq_one_letter_code
_entity_poly.pdbx_strand_id
1 'polypeptide(L)'
;MATVNRDLLQQVLQDLIDDENLRQLFFTDKASALSRYSLNPSEERWFSRINSMADLEKEAKRFEITLKSGSPKEVTPLPGADTGDSAGRLVNTGFASFNQPQTPLDYHIPLNTNQDYYFWLEVGELIAGAIDELPQPLPPLPPNARLQVVLFPFASEFALTGEEYIGELKQEEDGAVRVSRPAARPRALLGKPIMRQRLFFLVHAPPRPGAHRLRCNIYYQQLLIQSHLVTMQVAVNPQPTERALSTVVDYALSHTLDIHNFAEMESTKLSLMLNDNGNGSHGFRFFGEGDFQSNATLSETALQDLIEQTRQALRMTAWGDDQPYNPKKNPNQVYRYQKGKITLSQLRADLIRLARNGYRFYDTLITQLAGDKLKARQLRQMMLNTGQVQIATKQAANQYVPAALFYDYRLDANLGEADYELCPTFVDAITNKKPLAETPCFHGNCPTQSEDKPLEERLRMICPSGFWGFRHNLGMPLSIASAPDAPSSIPCPGAPEFTVGAYQGFQERAEHEKRLQALQNGLVWHYASSRDDTLKELNQTKP
;
A
#
# COMPACT_ATOMS: atom_id res chain seq x y z
N MET A 1 -10.86 17.30 -37.79
CA MET A 1 -10.80 17.95 -36.46
C MET A 1 -11.52 17.01 -35.50
N ALA A 2 -10.84 16.50 -34.47
CA ALA A 2 -11.49 15.64 -33.48
C ALA A 2 -12.56 16.44 -32.72
N THR A 3 -13.76 15.88 -32.64
CA THR A 3 -14.90 16.46 -31.93
C THR A 3 -14.62 16.41 -30.43
N VAL A 4 -14.78 17.53 -29.75
CA VAL A 4 -14.62 17.63 -28.29
C VAL A 4 -15.72 16.82 -27.60
N ASN A 5 -15.33 15.93 -26.68
CA ASN A 5 -16.27 15.15 -25.87
C ASN A 5 -16.84 16.03 -24.74
N ARG A 6 -18.08 16.49 -24.91
CA ARG A 6 -18.75 17.40 -23.97
C ARG A 6 -18.95 16.79 -22.58
N ASP A 7 -19.28 15.50 -22.50
CA ASP A 7 -19.53 14.81 -21.23
C ASP A 7 -18.25 14.68 -20.41
N LEU A 8 -17.12 14.41 -21.09
CA LEU A 8 -15.81 14.37 -20.45
C LEU A 8 -15.39 15.74 -19.92
N LEU A 9 -15.58 16.81 -20.70
CA LEU A 9 -15.30 18.18 -20.22
C LEU A 9 -16.14 18.53 -18.98
N GLN A 10 -17.41 18.16 -18.99
CA GLN A 10 -18.31 18.38 -17.85
C GLN A 10 -17.83 17.64 -16.60
N GLN A 11 -17.42 16.37 -16.74
CA GLN A 11 -16.88 15.57 -15.65
C GLN A 11 -15.63 16.22 -15.04
N VAL A 12 -14.65 16.60 -15.87
CA VAL A 12 -13.41 17.22 -15.38
C VAL A 12 -13.69 18.55 -14.68
N LEU A 13 -14.60 19.38 -15.19
CA LEU A 13 -15.01 20.64 -14.55
C LEU A 13 -15.70 20.39 -13.20
N GLN A 14 -16.54 19.36 -13.10
CA GLN A 14 -17.21 18.98 -11.87
C GLN A 14 -16.18 18.53 -10.82
N ASP A 15 -15.23 17.67 -11.21
CA ASP A 15 -14.15 17.21 -10.33
C ASP A 15 -13.27 18.38 -9.86
N LEU A 16 -12.93 19.33 -10.75
CA LEU A 16 -12.19 20.55 -10.38
C LEU A 16 -12.97 21.43 -9.39
N ILE A 17 -14.30 21.42 -9.42
CA ILE A 17 -15.13 22.17 -8.46
C ILE A 17 -15.23 21.43 -7.12
N ASP A 18 -15.43 20.11 -7.15
CA ASP A 18 -15.71 19.32 -5.95
C ASP A 18 -14.44 18.94 -5.17
N ASP A 19 -13.28 18.83 -5.83
CA ASP A 19 -12.00 18.42 -5.22
C ASP A 19 -11.01 19.60 -5.17
N GLU A 20 -10.78 20.12 -3.96
CA GLU A 20 -9.85 21.23 -3.72
C GLU A 20 -8.39 20.88 -4.05
N ASN A 21 -7.96 19.64 -3.79
CA ASN A 21 -6.58 19.23 -4.05
C ASN A 21 -6.32 19.10 -5.55
N LEU A 22 -7.26 18.51 -6.30
CA LEU A 22 -7.20 18.48 -7.77
C LEU A 22 -7.22 19.90 -8.34
N ARG A 23 -8.04 20.80 -7.79
CA ARG A 23 -8.09 22.20 -8.22
C ARG A 23 -6.78 22.94 -7.98
N GLN A 24 -6.18 22.80 -6.80
CA GLN A 24 -4.87 23.40 -6.49
C GLN A 24 -3.79 22.83 -7.41
N LEU A 25 -3.78 21.52 -7.62
CA LEU A 25 -2.87 20.86 -8.58
C LEU A 25 -3.10 21.38 -10.00
N PHE A 26 -4.34 21.60 -10.44
CA PHE A 26 -4.65 22.12 -11.77
C PHE A 26 -4.09 23.51 -12.05
N PHE A 27 -4.08 24.39 -11.03
CA PHE A 27 -3.50 25.73 -11.17
C PHE A 27 -1.98 25.76 -10.99
N THR A 28 -1.39 24.75 -10.34
CA THR A 28 0.06 24.66 -10.10
C THR A 28 0.78 23.84 -11.18
N ASP A 29 0.22 22.68 -11.54
CA ASP A 29 0.69 21.75 -12.57
C ASP A 29 -0.50 21.13 -13.32
N LYS A 30 -0.96 21.86 -14.34
CA LYS A 30 -2.11 21.50 -15.17
C LYS A 30 -1.92 20.17 -15.90
N ALA A 31 -0.70 19.83 -16.30
CA ALA A 31 -0.43 18.58 -17.03
C ALA A 31 -0.62 17.37 -16.10
N SER A 32 -0.09 17.44 -14.89
CA SER A 32 -0.27 16.39 -13.87
C SER A 32 -1.73 16.30 -13.39
N ALA A 33 -2.44 17.43 -13.26
CA ALA A 33 -3.85 17.40 -12.89
C ALA A 33 -4.72 16.71 -13.95
N LEU A 34 -4.44 16.96 -15.23
CA LEU A 34 -5.24 16.44 -16.35
C LEU A 34 -4.84 15.04 -16.82
N SER A 35 -3.66 14.54 -16.45
CA SER A 35 -3.16 13.21 -16.87
C SER A 35 -4.05 12.04 -16.43
N ARG A 36 -4.90 12.26 -15.42
CA ARG A 36 -5.91 11.29 -14.95
C ARG A 36 -7.09 11.12 -15.92
N TYR A 37 -7.22 11.98 -16.92
CA TYR A 37 -8.28 11.94 -17.92
C TYR A 37 -7.71 11.66 -19.31
N SER A 38 -8.37 10.79 -20.08
CA SER A 38 -7.96 10.49 -21.47
C SER A 38 -8.43 11.60 -22.42
N LEU A 39 -7.79 12.77 -22.33
CA LEU A 39 -8.08 13.93 -23.18
C LEU A 39 -7.40 13.82 -24.55
N ASN A 40 -8.06 14.32 -25.59
CA ASN A 40 -7.42 14.55 -26.88
C ASN A 40 -6.79 15.96 -26.96
N PRO A 41 -5.92 16.25 -27.95
CA PRO A 41 -5.23 17.55 -28.04
C PRO A 41 -6.13 18.78 -28.22
N SER A 42 -7.41 18.61 -28.57
CA SER A 42 -8.38 19.71 -28.63
C SER A 42 -8.93 20.03 -27.24
N GLU A 43 -9.14 19.00 -26.40
CA GLU A 43 -9.62 19.12 -25.02
C GLU A 43 -8.53 19.66 -24.09
N GLU A 44 -7.28 19.21 -24.24
CA GLU A 44 -6.14 19.77 -23.51
C GLU A 44 -5.98 21.28 -23.78
N ARG A 45 -6.09 21.68 -25.06
CA ARG A 45 -6.11 23.10 -25.47
C ARG A 45 -7.33 23.87 -24.98
N TRP A 46 -8.41 23.18 -24.64
CA TRP A 46 -9.58 23.80 -24.06
C TRP A 46 -9.30 24.15 -22.59
N PHE A 47 -8.77 23.21 -21.80
CA PHE A 47 -8.39 23.44 -20.39
C PHE A 47 -7.20 24.40 -20.22
N SER A 48 -6.32 24.52 -21.22
CA SER A 48 -5.22 25.48 -21.17
C SER A 48 -5.69 26.94 -21.09
N ARG A 49 -6.96 27.22 -21.39
CA ARG A 49 -7.57 28.56 -21.31
C ARG A 49 -8.04 28.94 -19.90
N ILE A 50 -8.17 27.96 -19.00
CA ILE A 50 -8.62 28.17 -17.62
C ILE A 50 -7.39 28.42 -16.75
N ASN A 51 -7.10 29.68 -16.41
CA ASN A 51 -5.88 30.05 -15.68
C ASN A 51 -6.14 30.69 -14.32
N SER A 52 -7.40 30.82 -13.95
CA SER A 52 -7.84 31.36 -12.68
C SER A 52 -9.11 30.68 -12.20
N MET A 53 -9.45 30.87 -10.93
CA MET A 53 -10.76 30.49 -10.40
C MET A 53 -11.90 31.13 -11.18
N ALA A 54 -11.78 32.41 -11.55
CA ALA A 54 -12.82 33.11 -12.32
C ALA A 54 -13.05 32.47 -13.71
N ASP A 55 -11.99 31.98 -14.37
CA ASP A 55 -12.13 31.25 -15.64
C ASP A 55 -12.82 29.90 -15.43
N LEU A 56 -12.48 29.19 -14.35
CA LEU A 56 -13.06 27.89 -14.02
C LEU A 56 -14.55 28.03 -13.73
N GLU A 57 -14.94 29.02 -12.92
CA GLU A 57 -16.34 29.32 -12.61
C GLU A 57 -17.14 29.71 -13.86
N LYS A 58 -16.52 30.52 -14.75
CA LYS A 58 -17.13 30.93 -16.01
C LYS A 58 -17.38 29.75 -16.94
N GLU A 59 -16.43 28.83 -17.05
CA GLU A 59 -16.62 27.63 -17.87
C GLU A 59 -17.58 26.63 -17.21
N ALA A 60 -17.49 26.41 -15.91
CA ALA A 60 -18.45 25.56 -15.17
C ALA A 60 -19.90 26.03 -15.36
N LYS A 61 -20.14 27.34 -15.32
CA LYS A 61 -21.45 27.94 -15.60
C LYS A 61 -21.97 27.64 -17.01
N ARG A 62 -21.08 27.56 -18.02
CA ARG A 62 -21.46 27.19 -19.40
C ARG A 62 -21.90 25.72 -19.52
N PHE A 63 -21.46 24.89 -18.60
CA PHE A 63 -21.86 23.48 -18.49
C PHE A 63 -22.97 23.24 -17.46
N GLU A 64 -23.62 24.31 -16.97
CA GLU A 64 -24.69 24.25 -15.97
C GLU A 64 -24.26 23.60 -14.64
N ILE A 65 -22.96 23.61 -14.35
CA ILE A 65 -22.41 23.14 -13.08
C ILE A 65 -22.59 24.23 -12.03
N THR A 66 -23.30 23.91 -10.95
CA THR A 66 -23.61 24.87 -9.88
C THR A 66 -22.51 24.86 -8.83
N LEU A 67 -21.79 25.99 -8.69
CA LEU A 67 -20.89 26.19 -7.57
C LEU A 67 -21.70 26.19 -6.28
N LYS A 68 -21.51 25.20 -5.41
CA LYS A 68 -21.98 25.30 -4.04
C LYS A 68 -21.15 26.40 -3.36
N SER A 69 -21.67 27.61 -3.33
CA SER A 69 -21.16 28.69 -2.49
C SER A 69 -21.41 28.35 -1.02
N GLY A 70 -20.70 27.34 -0.52
CA GLY A 70 -20.47 27.21 0.90
C GLY A 70 -19.31 28.13 1.23
N SER A 71 -19.60 29.26 1.88
CA SER A 71 -18.64 29.85 2.82
C SER A 71 -18.01 28.69 3.61
N PRO A 72 -16.70 28.70 3.91
CA PRO A 72 -16.12 27.64 4.72
C PRO A 72 -16.98 27.51 5.96
N LYS A 73 -17.73 26.41 6.06
CA LYS A 73 -18.22 26.00 7.36
C LYS A 73 -16.93 25.74 8.10
N GLU A 74 -16.62 26.59 9.07
CA GLU A 74 -15.80 26.19 10.20
C GLU A 74 -16.23 24.76 10.51
N VAL A 75 -15.34 23.82 10.20
CA VAL A 75 -15.43 22.48 10.70
C VAL A 75 -15.29 22.69 12.19
N THR A 76 -16.44 22.82 12.87
CA THR A 76 -16.48 22.66 14.31
C THR A 76 -15.91 21.27 14.53
N PRO A 77 -14.74 21.13 15.17
CA PRO A 77 -14.21 19.82 15.46
C PRO A 77 -15.32 19.05 16.17
N LEU A 78 -15.54 17.81 15.75
CA LEU A 78 -16.34 16.90 16.57
C LEU A 78 -15.82 17.02 18.02
N PRO A 79 -16.68 17.31 19.01
CA PRO A 79 -16.23 17.37 20.39
C PRO A 79 -15.69 15.99 20.75
N GLY A 80 -14.36 15.88 20.84
CA GLY A 80 -13.64 14.61 21.06
C GLY A 80 -12.45 14.34 20.13
N ALA A 81 -12.21 15.13 19.07
CA ALA A 81 -10.94 15.06 18.36
C ALA A 81 -9.86 15.73 19.23
N ASP A 82 -9.08 14.92 19.93
CA ASP A 82 -8.00 15.34 20.81
C ASP A 82 -6.90 16.03 19.98
N THR A 83 -6.97 17.36 19.85
CA THR A 83 -5.99 18.19 19.15
C THR A 83 -4.82 18.60 20.05
N GLY A 84 -4.72 18.05 21.27
CA GLY A 84 -3.80 18.51 22.31
C GLY A 84 -2.36 18.00 22.23
N ASP A 85 -2.06 16.96 21.44
CA ASP A 85 -0.81 16.18 21.60
C ASP A 85 0.03 16.00 20.31
N SER A 86 -0.31 16.66 19.20
CA SER A 86 0.36 16.42 17.90
C SER A 86 1.61 17.27 17.63
N ALA A 87 1.79 18.39 18.32
CA ALA A 87 2.86 19.36 18.04
C ALA A 87 4.28 18.79 18.26
N GLY A 88 4.45 17.88 19.23
CA GLY A 88 5.77 17.31 19.59
C GLY A 88 6.22 16.09 18.79
N ARG A 89 5.53 15.72 17.69
CA ARG A 89 5.78 14.47 16.94
C ARG A 89 5.97 14.67 15.42
N LEU A 90 6.31 15.88 14.97
CA LEU A 90 6.54 16.14 13.56
C LEU A 90 7.79 15.38 13.08
N VAL A 91 7.65 14.71 11.94
CA VAL A 91 8.80 14.13 11.24
C VAL A 91 9.48 15.25 10.46
N ASN A 92 10.76 15.47 10.75
CA ASN A 92 11.62 16.42 10.07
C ASN A 92 12.70 15.65 9.31
N THR A 93 12.91 16.00 8.05
CA THR A 93 13.95 15.42 7.20
C THR A 93 14.85 16.49 6.61
N GLY A 94 16.07 16.12 6.25
CA GLY A 94 16.94 17.01 5.51
C GLY A 94 18.32 16.43 5.20
N PHE A 95 19.20 17.29 4.74
CA PHE A 95 20.59 16.95 4.41
C PHE A 95 21.58 17.76 5.23
N ALA A 96 22.76 17.20 5.44
CA ALA A 96 23.92 17.89 5.99
C ALA A 96 25.16 17.51 5.17
N SER A 97 26.15 18.40 5.09
CA SER A 97 27.42 18.08 4.44
C SER A 97 28.18 17.03 5.26
N PHE A 98 29.01 16.22 4.58
CA PHE A 98 29.85 15.22 5.26
C PHE A 98 30.76 15.83 6.34
N ASN A 99 31.27 17.05 6.12
CA ASN A 99 32.22 17.71 7.03
C ASN A 99 31.53 18.52 8.14
N GLN A 100 30.26 18.90 7.97
CA GLN A 100 29.49 19.66 8.95
C GLN A 100 28.12 19.00 9.19
N PRO A 101 28.11 17.76 9.73
CA PRO A 101 26.89 16.96 9.89
C PRO A 101 25.86 17.57 10.86
N GLN A 102 26.25 18.54 11.69
CA GLN A 102 25.34 19.24 12.62
C GLN A 102 24.45 20.30 11.95
N THR A 103 24.85 20.82 10.78
CA THR A 103 24.20 21.98 10.16
C THR A 103 23.36 21.51 8.98
N PRO A 104 22.03 21.71 9.01
CA PRO A 104 21.19 21.49 7.84
C PRO A 104 21.70 22.26 6.62
N LEU A 105 21.63 21.65 5.44
CA LEU A 105 21.85 22.36 4.19
C LEU A 105 20.66 23.26 3.87
N ASP A 106 20.93 24.31 3.11
CA ASP A 106 19.89 25.15 2.53
C ASP A 106 19.13 24.35 1.45
N TYR A 107 17.82 24.22 1.63
CA TYR A 107 16.94 23.47 0.73
C TYR A 107 16.74 24.15 -0.63
N HIS A 108 17.19 25.40 -0.80
CA HIS A 108 17.24 26.12 -2.07
C HIS A 108 18.46 25.75 -2.93
N ILE A 109 19.51 25.16 -2.35
CA ILE A 109 20.77 24.90 -3.03
C ILE A 109 20.85 23.41 -3.45
N PRO A 110 21.02 23.10 -4.75
CA PRO A 110 21.24 21.73 -5.21
C PRO A 110 22.47 21.07 -4.58
N LEU A 111 22.43 19.74 -4.43
CA LEU A 111 23.59 18.97 -4.00
C LEU A 111 24.63 18.91 -5.12
N ASN A 112 25.91 18.81 -4.76
CA ASN A 112 26.98 18.57 -5.73
C ASN A 112 26.94 17.12 -6.22
N THR A 113 27.38 16.90 -7.46
CA THR A 113 27.62 15.55 -7.99
C THR A 113 28.79 14.86 -7.28
N ASN A 114 28.76 13.52 -7.21
CA ASN A 114 29.83 12.68 -6.66
C ASN A 114 30.30 13.05 -5.24
N GLN A 115 29.39 13.51 -4.39
CA GLN A 115 29.71 13.94 -3.04
C GLN A 115 28.89 13.16 -2.01
N ASP A 116 29.54 12.85 -0.88
CA ASP A 116 28.89 12.25 0.28
C ASP A 116 28.14 13.31 1.11
N TYR A 117 26.95 12.94 1.54
CA TYR A 117 26.09 13.73 2.40
C TYR A 117 25.55 12.84 3.53
N TYR A 118 25.09 13.49 4.59
CA TYR A 118 24.20 12.83 5.54
C TYR A 118 22.77 13.22 5.23
N PHE A 119 21.95 12.25 4.87
CA PHE A 119 20.51 12.38 5.03
C PHE A 119 20.19 12.21 6.51
N TRP A 120 19.31 13.04 7.06
CA TRP A 120 18.93 12.96 8.46
C TRP A 120 17.42 13.00 8.66
N LEU A 121 16.98 12.34 9.72
CA LEU A 121 15.60 12.32 10.19
C LEU A 121 15.57 12.57 11.70
N GLU A 122 14.64 13.41 12.14
CA GLU A 122 14.41 13.75 13.54
C GLU A 122 12.90 13.87 13.79
N VAL A 123 12.43 13.35 14.92
CA VAL A 123 11.01 13.43 15.31
C VAL A 123 10.89 14.34 16.52
N GLY A 124 10.09 15.40 16.40
CA GLY A 124 9.95 16.41 17.44
C GLY A 124 9.27 17.68 16.94
N GLU A 125 9.70 18.82 17.47
CA GLU A 125 9.30 20.15 16.99
C GLU A 125 9.80 20.41 15.56
N LEU A 126 9.22 21.42 14.89
CA LEU A 126 9.66 21.81 13.55
C LEU A 126 11.10 22.35 13.56
N ILE A 127 11.94 21.82 12.67
CA ILE A 127 13.36 22.18 12.57
C ILE A 127 13.60 23.16 11.42
N ALA A 128 14.23 24.29 11.71
CA ALA A 128 14.68 25.23 10.68
C ALA A 128 15.68 24.55 9.71
N GLY A 129 15.39 24.61 8.42
CA GLY A 129 16.18 23.93 7.38
C GLY A 129 15.76 22.48 7.10
N ALA A 130 14.68 21.98 7.72
CA ALA A 130 14.02 20.78 7.25
C ALA A 130 13.46 20.99 5.83
N ILE A 131 13.39 19.90 5.05
CA ILE A 131 13.02 19.94 3.62
C ILE A 131 11.57 19.51 3.36
N ASP A 132 10.85 19.12 4.41
CA ASP A 132 9.46 18.68 4.33
C ASP A 132 8.55 19.81 3.82
N GLU A 133 7.76 19.54 2.80
CA GLU A 133 6.83 20.54 2.23
C GLU A 133 5.66 20.82 3.17
N LEU A 134 5.09 19.74 3.71
CA LEU A 134 4.06 19.75 4.74
C LEU A 134 4.47 18.71 5.79
N PRO A 135 5.15 19.14 6.86
CA PRO A 135 5.52 18.25 7.97
C PRO A 135 4.28 17.55 8.52
N GLN A 136 4.33 16.22 8.62
CA GLN A 136 3.25 15.43 9.19
C GLN A 136 3.71 14.80 10.52
N PRO A 137 2.84 14.81 11.55
CA PRO A 137 3.15 14.12 12.78
C PRO A 137 3.11 12.61 12.58
N LEU A 138 3.89 11.87 13.37
CA LEU A 138 3.62 10.46 13.58
C LEU A 138 2.26 10.28 14.28
N PRO A 139 1.52 9.19 14.00
CA PRO A 139 0.36 8.82 14.80
C PRO A 139 0.75 8.57 16.27
N PRO A 140 -0.22 8.55 17.20
CA PRO A 140 0.03 8.19 18.58
C PRO A 140 0.78 6.86 18.71
N LEU A 141 1.92 6.90 19.40
CA LEU A 141 2.79 5.75 19.60
C LEU A 141 2.59 5.15 21.00
N PRO A 142 2.64 3.83 21.15
CA PRO A 142 2.59 3.22 22.47
C PRO A 142 3.88 3.51 23.27
N PRO A 143 3.83 3.54 24.61
CA PRO A 143 5.01 3.74 25.44
C PRO A 143 6.15 2.78 25.06
N ASN A 144 7.37 3.30 24.99
CA ASN A 144 8.56 2.55 24.57
C ASN A 144 8.49 2.02 23.12
N ALA A 145 7.63 2.57 22.26
CA ALA A 145 7.58 2.21 20.85
C ALA A 145 8.97 2.30 20.20
N ARG A 146 9.32 1.27 19.43
CA ARG A 146 10.53 1.23 18.60
C ARG A 146 10.13 1.39 17.15
N LEU A 147 10.61 2.46 16.53
CA LEU A 147 10.40 2.74 15.13
C LEU A 147 11.64 2.36 14.35
N GLN A 148 11.47 1.68 13.23
CA GLN A 148 12.54 1.40 12.28
C GLN A 148 12.41 2.38 11.11
N VAL A 149 13.49 3.10 10.82
CA VAL A 149 13.57 4.03 9.70
C VAL A 149 14.45 3.40 8.63
N VAL A 150 13.89 3.20 7.44
CA VAL A 150 14.52 2.43 6.37
C VAL A 150 14.59 3.25 5.10
N LEU A 151 15.78 3.32 4.51
CA LEU A 151 15.99 4.01 3.24
C LEU A 151 15.91 3.05 2.06
N PHE A 152 15.09 3.39 1.06
CA PHE A 152 14.99 2.67 -0.20
C PHE A 152 15.53 3.52 -1.36
N PRO A 153 16.65 3.13 -1.99
CA PRO A 153 17.19 3.85 -3.14
C PRO A 153 16.36 3.56 -4.41
N PHE A 154 16.46 4.48 -5.36
CA PHE A 154 16.01 4.28 -6.73
C PHE A 154 17.21 3.88 -7.60
N ALA A 155 16.96 3.03 -8.60
CA ALA A 155 18.04 2.50 -9.44
C ALA A 155 18.80 3.63 -10.14
N SER A 156 20.13 3.65 -10.01
CA SER A 156 21.02 4.65 -10.62
C SER A 156 20.77 6.11 -10.21
N GLU A 157 20.17 6.31 -9.03
CA GLU A 157 19.99 7.63 -8.40
C GLU A 157 21.00 7.75 -7.24
N PHE A 158 20.55 7.87 -5.98
CA PHE A 158 21.46 7.92 -4.83
C PHE A 158 21.93 6.53 -4.39
N ALA A 159 23.23 6.38 -4.14
CA ALA A 159 23.78 5.19 -3.52
C ALA A 159 23.80 5.36 -2.00
N LEU A 160 23.42 4.30 -1.28
CA LEU A 160 23.55 4.26 0.17
C LEU A 160 24.92 3.66 0.51
N THR A 161 25.75 4.40 1.24
CA THR A 161 27.13 4.02 1.53
C THR A 161 27.26 3.54 2.98
N GLY A 162 27.64 2.27 3.17
CA GLY A 162 27.72 1.62 4.49
C GLY A 162 26.91 0.31 4.55
N GLU A 163 26.99 -0.37 5.70
CA GLU A 163 26.30 -1.65 5.93
C GLU A 163 24.87 -1.49 6.48
N GLU A 164 24.48 -0.29 6.92
CA GLU A 164 23.23 -0.06 7.65
C GLU A 164 22.33 0.97 6.92
N TYR A 165 21.28 0.47 6.26
CA TYR A 165 20.21 1.29 5.64
C TYR A 165 18.97 1.42 6.53
N ILE A 166 19.13 1.00 7.78
CA ILE A 166 18.10 0.86 8.79
C ILE A 166 18.65 1.51 10.05
N GLY A 167 17.90 2.46 10.60
CA GLY A 167 18.13 2.99 11.94
C GLY A 167 16.90 2.81 12.81
N GLU A 168 17.06 2.95 14.12
CA GLU A 168 15.96 2.85 15.07
C GLU A 168 15.82 4.11 15.91
N LEU A 169 14.57 4.49 16.10
CA LEU A 169 14.13 5.47 17.07
C LEU A 169 13.35 4.74 18.17
N LYS A 170 13.40 5.28 19.38
CA LYS A 170 12.62 4.82 20.52
C LYS A 170 11.89 6.01 21.13
N GLN A 171 10.60 5.86 21.41
CA GLN A 171 9.88 6.79 22.27
C GLN A 171 10.24 6.51 23.73
N GLU A 172 10.76 7.51 24.45
CA GLU A 172 11.06 7.41 25.86
C GLU A 172 9.81 7.71 26.73
N GLU A 173 9.92 7.50 28.04
CA GLU A 173 8.80 7.69 28.99
C GLU A 173 8.30 9.14 29.05
N ASP A 174 9.14 10.11 28.71
CA ASP A 174 8.79 11.54 28.61
C ASP A 174 8.11 11.90 27.27
N GLY A 175 7.84 10.91 26.42
CA GLY A 175 7.27 11.08 25.09
C GLY A 175 8.28 11.50 24.02
N ALA A 176 9.53 11.83 24.39
CA ALA A 176 10.54 12.24 23.43
C ALA A 176 11.01 11.04 22.59
N VAL A 177 11.19 11.28 21.29
CA VAL A 177 11.71 10.26 20.38
C VAL A 177 13.24 10.42 20.27
N ARG A 178 13.97 9.33 20.49
CA ARG A 178 15.44 9.31 20.54
C ARG A 178 16.01 8.20 19.67
N VAL A 179 17.20 8.41 19.14
CA VAL A 179 17.94 7.39 18.40
C VAL A 179 18.39 6.27 19.34
N SER A 180 17.92 5.05 19.08
CA SER A 180 18.29 3.83 19.81
C SER A 180 19.29 2.97 19.03
N ARG A 181 19.20 2.94 17.70
CA ARG A 181 20.19 2.34 16.79
C ARG A 181 20.54 3.34 15.68
N PRO A 182 21.75 3.93 15.67
CA PRO A 182 22.15 4.81 14.57
C PRO A 182 22.38 3.98 13.30
N ALA A 183 22.05 4.53 12.13
CA ALA A 183 22.42 3.94 10.82
C ALA A 183 23.80 4.43 10.34
N ALA A 184 24.15 5.67 10.64
CA ALA A 184 25.48 6.24 10.46
C ALA A 184 25.93 6.98 11.72
N ARG A 185 27.25 7.02 11.93
CA ARG A 185 27.87 7.71 13.07
C ARG A 185 28.86 8.77 12.58
N PRO A 186 28.40 10.00 12.29
CA PRO A 186 29.29 11.08 11.89
C PRO A 186 30.37 11.33 12.97
N ARG A 187 31.65 11.15 12.62
CA ARG A 187 32.76 11.24 13.58
C ARG A 187 32.80 12.56 14.33
N ALA A 188 32.46 13.66 13.66
CA ALA A 188 32.42 15.01 14.23
C ALA A 188 31.34 15.21 15.31
N LEU A 189 30.40 14.26 15.45
CA LEU A 189 29.28 14.32 16.39
C LEU A 189 29.36 13.26 17.50
N LEU A 190 30.41 12.42 17.54
CA LEU A 190 30.55 11.42 18.60
C LEU A 190 30.50 12.08 19.99
N GLY A 191 29.62 11.56 20.86
CA GLY A 191 29.40 12.08 22.20
C GLY A 191 28.54 13.36 22.28
N LYS A 192 28.12 13.94 21.15
CA LYS A 192 27.26 15.15 21.15
C LYS A 192 25.78 14.78 21.32
N PRO A 193 24.97 15.64 21.99
CA PRO A 193 23.54 15.38 22.22
C PRO A 193 22.74 15.11 20.94
N ILE A 194 23.08 15.78 19.84
CA ILE A 194 22.42 15.64 18.54
C ILE A 194 22.39 14.18 18.04
N MET A 195 23.39 13.36 18.39
CA MET A 195 23.43 11.92 18.03
C MET A 195 22.31 11.10 18.68
N ARG A 196 21.72 11.58 19.78
CA ARG A 196 20.57 10.95 20.43
C ARG A 196 19.23 11.47 19.88
N GLN A 197 19.24 12.56 19.14
CA GLN A 197 18.04 13.24 18.65
C GLN A 197 17.80 12.93 17.18
N ARG A 198 18.89 12.96 16.40
CA ARG A 198 18.86 12.89 14.94
C ARG A 198 19.47 11.61 14.44
N LEU A 199 18.69 10.87 13.65
CA LEU A 199 19.16 9.70 12.94
C LEU A 199 19.82 10.13 11.64
N PHE A 200 21.05 9.67 11.41
CA PHE A 200 21.82 9.99 10.21
C PHE A 200 22.01 8.75 9.34
N PHE A 201 21.98 8.96 8.02
CA PHE A 201 22.28 7.98 6.99
C PHE A 201 23.32 8.57 6.04
N LEU A 202 24.38 7.82 5.75
CA LEU A 202 25.38 8.26 4.77
C LEU A 202 24.88 7.92 3.35
N VAL A 203 24.82 8.93 2.50
CA VAL A 203 24.34 8.80 1.12
C VAL A 203 25.30 9.47 0.15
N HIS A 204 25.41 8.92 -1.05
CA HIS A 204 26.30 9.41 -2.10
C HIS A 204 25.50 9.95 -3.28
N ALA A 205 25.74 11.22 -3.62
CA ALA A 205 25.11 11.88 -4.75
C ALA A 205 25.67 11.34 -6.09
N PRO A 206 24.83 11.06 -7.08
CA PRO A 206 25.27 10.51 -8.36
C PRO A 206 26.14 11.49 -9.16
N PRO A 207 26.91 10.99 -10.14
CA PRO A 207 27.70 11.82 -11.06
C PRO A 207 26.84 12.65 -12.01
N ARG A 208 25.61 12.20 -12.26
CA ARG A 208 24.70 12.76 -13.27
C ARG A 208 23.86 13.88 -12.65
N PRO A 209 23.92 15.12 -13.18
CA PRO A 209 23.03 16.20 -12.76
C PRO A 209 21.56 15.89 -13.03
N GLY A 210 20.66 16.55 -12.29
CA GLY A 210 19.21 16.49 -12.46
C GLY A 210 18.47 16.16 -11.16
N ALA A 211 17.17 15.88 -11.30
CA ALA A 211 16.33 15.44 -10.20
C ALA A 211 16.58 13.96 -9.88
N HIS A 212 16.77 13.68 -8.60
CA HIS A 212 16.96 12.34 -8.05
C HIS A 212 16.16 12.18 -6.78
N ARG A 213 15.99 10.94 -6.33
CA ARG A 213 15.06 10.57 -5.30
C ARG A 213 15.63 9.52 -4.37
N LEU A 214 15.07 9.54 -3.18
CA LEU A 214 15.27 8.58 -2.12
C LEU A 214 13.94 8.39 -1.42
N ARG A 215 13.64 7.18 -0.94
CA ARG A 215 12.46 6.97 -0.11
C ARG A 215 12.87 6.65 1.32
N CYS A 216 12.25 7.33 2.28
CA CYS A 216 12.42 7.12 3.69
C CYS A 216 11.13 6.59 4.30
N ASN A 217 11.15 5.33 4.73
CA ASN A 217 9.99 4.68 5.32
C ASN A 217 10.15 4.55 6.83
N ILE A 218 9.07 4.78 7.58
CA ILE A 218 9.02 4.65 9.03
C ILE A 218 8.08 3.51 9.37
N TYR A 219 8.59 2.53 10.12
CA TYR A 219 7.89 1.32 10.50
C TYR A 219 7.77 1.19 12.02
N TYR A 220 6.70 0.56 12.49
CA TYR A 220 6.56 0.05 13.86
C TYR A 220 6.21 -1.42 13.79
N GLN A 221 7.03 -2.30 14.39
CA GLN A 221 6.83 -3.77 14.29
C GLN A 221 6.59 -4.23 12.83
N GLN A 222 7.46 -3.74 11.92
CA GLN A 222 7.41 -3.97 10.46
C GLN A 222 6.15 -3.45 9.75
N LEU A 223 5.19 -2.83 10.45
CA LEU A 223 4.07 -2.13 9.85
C LEU A 223 4.52 -0.76 9.35
N LEU A 224 4.35 -0.48 8.05
CA LEU A 224 4.62 0.83 7.46
C LEU A 224 3.62 1.85 8.02
N ILE A 225 4.15 2.84 8.73
CA ILE A 225 3.37 3.96 9.28
C ILE A 225 3.42 5.15 8.32
N GLN A 226 4.59 5.50 7.81
CA GLN A 226 4.74 6.59 6.85
C GLN A 226 5.80 6.27 5.79
N SER A 227 5.57 6.77 4.59
CA SER A 227 6.57 6.81 3.52
C SER A 227 6.75 8.24 3.05
N HIS A 228 8.01 8.63 2.99
CA HIS A 228 8.47 9.95 2.59
C HIS A 228 9.23 9.82 1.28
N LEU A 229 8.74 10.48 0.23
CA LEU A 229 9.47 10.63 -1.01
C LEU A 229 10.34 11.89 -0.92
N VAL A 230 11.65 11.67 -0.85
CA VAL A 230 12.65 12.73 -0.83
C VAL A 230 13.08 12.97 -2.28
N THR A 231 13.06 14.24 -2.71
CA THR A 231 13.51 14.68 -4.03
C THR A 231 14.65 15.66 -3.87
N MET A 232 15.73 15.47 -4.63
CA MET A 232 16.92 16.30 -4.60
C MET A 232 17.35 16.68 -6.03
N GLN A 233 17.61 17.96 -6.24
CA GLN A 233 18.35 18.43 -7.40
C GLN A 233 19.84 18.26 -7.17
N VAL A 234 20.53 17.69 -8.15
CA VAL A 234 22.00 17.50 -8.14
C VAL A 234 22.60 18.27 -9.31
N ALA A 235 23.68 19.02 -9.07
CA ALA A 235 24.35 19.85 -10.07
C ALA A 235 25.88 19.82 -9.92
N VAL A 236 26.61 20.09 -11.01
CA VAL A 236 28.08 20.25 -10.94
C VAL A 236 28.46 21.59 -10.30
N ASN A 237 27.69 22.64 -10.62
CA ASN A 237 27.86 23.99 -10.09
C ASN A 237 26.50 24.45 -9.55
N PRO A 238 26.16 24.13 -8.28
CA PRO A 238 24.85 24.42 -7.73
C PRO A 238 24.62 25.93 -7.65
N GLN A 239 23.46 26.35 -8.13
CA GLN A 239 22.93 27.71 -7.99
C GLN A 239 21.62 27.64 -7.21
N PRO A 240 21.28 28.65 -6.40
CA PRO A 240 20.00 28.69 -5.70
C PRO A 240 18.82 28.54 -6.66
N THR A 241 17.83 27.77 -6.23
CA THR A 241 16.54 27.55 -6.91
C THR A 241 15.41 27.73 -5.91
N GLU A 242 14.16 27.77 -6.35
CA GLU A 242 13.01 27.92 -5.44
C GLU A 242 12.87 26.76 -4.45
N ARG A 243 13.24 25.54 -4.89
CA ARG A 243 13.25 24.35 -4.06
C ARG A 243 14.14 23.27 -4.69
N ALA A 244 15.36 23.12 -4.19
CA ALA A 244 16.28 22.10 -4.66
C ALA A 244 16.10 20.77 -3.91
N LEU A 245 15.72 20.83 -2.64
CA LEU A 245 15.51 19.67 -1.77
C LEU A 245 14.08 19.70 -1.24
N SER A 246 13.37 18.58 -1.34
CA SER A 246 12.04 18.47 -0.76
C SER A 246 11.71 17.06 -0.28
N THR A 247 10.82 17.00 0.69
CA THR A 247 10.19 15.75 1.13
C THR A 247 8.68 15.90 1.11
N VAL A 248 8.01 14.88 0.55
CA VAL A 248 6.54 14.75 0.56
C VAL A 248 6.16 13.41 1.15
N VAL A 249 5.20 13.40 2.07
CA VAL A 249 4.59 12.17 2.58
C VAL A 249 3.68 11.59 1.51
N ASP A 250 4.09 10.48 0.88
CA ASP A 250 3.34 9.83 -0.20
C ASP A 250 2.48 8.64 0.29
N TYR A 251 2.62 8.29 1.56
CA TYR A 251 1.74 7.39 2.30
C TYR A 251 1.83 7.70 3.79
N ALA A 252 0.67 7.81 4.43
CA ALA A 252 0.53 7.75 5.89
C ALA A 252 -0.55 6.72 6.20
N LEU A 253 -0.22 5.78 7.09
CA LEU A 253 -1.18 4.99 7.85
C LEU A 253 -1.93 5.99 8.73
N SER A 254 -3.26 5.89 8.75
CA SER A 254 -4.12 7.03 9.02
C SER A 254 -3.89 7.75 10.36
N HIS A 255 -4.36 9.00 10.43
CA HIS A 255 -3.91 9.98 11.42
C HIS A 255 -4.50 9.80 12.84
N THR A 256 -5.54 9.00 12.99
CA THR A 256 -6.20 8.71 14.29
C THR A 256 -6.07 7.23 14.69
N LEU A 257 -5.22 6.48 13.98
CA LEU A 257 -5.02 5.06 14.19
C LEU A 257 -4.21 4.88 15.46
N ASP A 258 -4.92 4.55 16.54
CA ASP A 258 -4.29 4.26 17.81
C ASP A 258 -3.52 2.93 17.71
N ILE A 259 -2.20 3.06 17.63
CA ILE A 259 -1.24 1.94 17.52
C ILE A 259 -1.31 1.03 18.75
N HIS A 260 -1.85 1.47 19.89
CA HIS A 260 -2.12 0.57 21.02
C HIS A 260 -3.03 -0.60 20.63
N ASN A 261 -3.94 -0.40 19.68
CA ASN A 261 -4.81 -1.46 19.19
C ASN A 261 -4.12 -2.42 18.22
N PHE A 262 -3.03 -1.96 17.59
CA PHE A 262 -2.15 -2.82 16.79
C PHE A 262 -1.16 -3.59 17.67
N ALA A 263 -0.82 -3.09 18.85
CA ALA A 263 0.01 -3.83 19.80
C ALA A 263 -0.67 -5.12 20.32
N GLU A 264 -2.01 -5.21 20.20
CA GLU A 264 -2.78 -6.44 20.45
C GLU A 264 -2.90 -7.35 19.21
N MET A 265 -2.60 -6.83 18.00
CA MET A 265 -2.55 -7.62 16.78
C MET A 265 -1.22 -8.38 16.68
N GLU A 266 -1.23 -9.54 16.02
CA GLU A 266 0.01 -10.25 15.71
C GLU A 266 0.96 -9.34 14.93
N SER A 267 2.26 -9.36 15.27
CA SER A 267 3.27 -8.52 14.61
C SER A 267 3.23 -8.72 13.10
N THR A 268 3.31 -7.63 12.34
CA THR A 268 3.41 -7.69 10.89
C THR A 268 4.72 -8.40 10.50
N LYS A 269 4.62 -9.45 9.69
CA LYS A 269 5.79 -10.20 9.24
C LYS A 269 6.50 -9.53 8.08
N LEU A 270 5.70 -8.93 7.20
CA LEU A 270 6.16 -8.29 5.97
C LEU A 270 5.23 -7.12 5.64
N SER A 271 5.82 -5.94 5.45
CA SER A 271 5.19 -4.84 4.75
C SER A 271 5.67 -4.80 3.31
N LEU A 272 4.71 -4.81 2.40
CA LEU A 272 4.89 -4.60 0.97
C LEU A 272 4.31 -3.25 0.59
N MET A 273 5.15 -2.30 0.20
CA MET A 273 4.71 -1.04 -0.38
C MET A 273 4.73 -1.13 -1.91
N LEU A 274 3.60 -0.81 -2.55
CA LEU A 274 3.48 -0.66 -4.00
C LEU A 274 3.24 0.80 -4.35
N ASN A 275 4.17 1.40 -5.08
CA ASN A 275 4.08 2.79 -5.53
C ASN A 275 4.51 2.95 -6.98
N ASP A 276 3.97 3.97 -7.62
CA ASP A 276 4.47 4.50 -8.89
C ASP A 276 5.83 5.22 -8.70
N ASN A 277 6.76 5.02 -9.64
CA ASN A 277 8.10 5.61 -9.65
C ASN A 277 8.19 6.84 -10.57
N GLY A 278 7.08 7.47 -10.96
CA GLY A 278 6.99 8.68 -11.78
C GLY A 278 7.52 8.56 -13.21
N ASN A 279 7.82 7.35 -13.68
CA ASN A 279 8.48 7.09 -14.95
C ASN A 279 7.84 5.93 -15.74
N GLY A 280 6.56 5.63 -15.46
CA GLY A 280 5.86 4.48 -16.05
C GLY A 280 6.32 3.12 -15.51
N SER A 281 6.94 3.10 -14.33
CA SER A 281 7.28 1.88 -13.59
C SER A 281 6.74 1.94 -12.17
N HIS A 282 6.55 0.77 -11.56
CA HIS A 282 6.10 0.62 -10.18
C HIS A 282 7.18 -0.06 -9.35
N GLY A 283 7.45 0.52 -8.19
CA GLY A 283 8.35 -0.02 -7.18
C GLY A 283 7.58 -0.83 -6.14
N PHE A 284 8.05 -2.05 -5.90
CA PHE A 284 7.69 -2.87 -4.76
C PHE A 284 8.80 -2.74 -3.72
N ARG A 285 8.48 -2.29 -2.51
CA ARG A 285 9.43 -2.18 -1.39
C ARG A 285 9.02 -3.17 -0.31
N PHE A 286 9.95 -4.05 0.04
CA PHE A 286 9.73 -5.10 1.02
C PHE A 286 10.51 -4.78 2.28
N PHE A 287 9.83 -4.79 3.41
CA PHE A 287 10.44 -4.73 4.73
C PHE A 287 9.80 -5.75 5.66
N GLY A 288 10.59 -6.61 6.31
CA GLY A 288 10.08 -7.69 7.13
C GLY A 288 11.00 -8.06 8.29
N GLU A 289 10.63 -9.13 8.99
CA GLU A 289 11.35 -9.68 10.15
C GLU A 289 12.85 -9.89 9.86
N GLY A 290 13.67 -9.78 10.91
CA GLY A 290 15.12 -9.95 10.79
C GLY A 290 15.79 -8.90 9.92
N ASP A 291 15.25 -7.68 9.90
CA ASP A 291 15.71 -6.56 9.08
C ASP A 291 15.75 -6.92 7.56
N PHE A 292 14.84 -7.80 7.12
CA PHE A 292 14.72 -8.13 5.71
C PHE A 292 14.30 -6.89 4.93
N GLN A 293 15.19 -6.39 4.08
CA GLN A 293 14.92 -5.28 3.17
C GLN A 293 15.23 -5.71 1.73
N SER A 294 14.31 -5.42 0.81
CA SER A 294 14.52 -5.61 -0.63
C SER A 294 13.61 -4.71 -1.47
N ASN A 295 13.91 -4.56 -2.75
CA ASN A 295 13.05 -3.86 -3.69
C ASN A 295 12.97 -4.55 -5.06
N ALA A 296 11.83 -4.40 -5.73
CA ALA A 296 11.64 -4.80 -7.12
C ALA A 296 11.02 -3.65 -7.90
N THR A 297 11.26 -3.63 -9.21
CA THR A 297 10.66 -2.67 -10.12
C THR A 297 10.03 -3.42 -11.30
N LEU A 298 8.80 -3.07 -11.64
CA LEU A 298 8.12 -3.55 -12.84
C LEU A 298 7.70 -2.36 -13.70
N SER A 299 7.70 -2.51 -15.03
CA SER A 299 7.02 -1.52 -15.88
C SER A 299 5.52 -1.55 -15.61
N GLU A 300 4.84 -0.45 -15.90
CA GLU A 300 3.38 -0.35 -15.84
C GLU A 300 2.70 -1.45 -16.66
N THR A 301 3.18 -1.67 -17.89
CA THR A 301 2.68 -2.72 -18.79
C THR A 301 2.82 -4.12 -18.18
N ALA A 302 4.01 -4.46 -17.67
CA ALA A 302 4.26 -5.78 -17.09
C ALA A 302 3.41 -6.01 -15.85
N LEU A 303 3.26 -5.00 -14.99
CA LEU A 303 2.40 -5.10 -13.81
C LEU A 303 0.92 -5.27 -14.20
N GLN A 304 0.44 -4.47 -15.15
CA GLN A 304 -0.94 -4.55 -15.61
C GLN A 304 -1.26 -5.90 -16.27
N ASP A 305 -0.34 -6.43 -17.07
CA ASP A 305 -0.49 -7.76 -17.70
C ASP A 305 -0.57 -8.86 -16.66
N LEU A 306 0.27 -8.82 -15.62
CA LEU A 306 0.24 -9.77 -14.52
C LEU A 306 -1.08 -9.68 -13.72
N ILE A 307 -1.55 -8.46 -13.44
CA ILE A 307 -2.84 -8.22 -12.77
C ILE A 307 -3.98 -8.79 -13.62
N GLU A 308 -4.01 -8.51 -14.92
CA GLU A 308 -5.09 -8.96 -15.80
C GLU A 308 -5.10 -10.48 -15.96
N GLN A 309 -3.94 -11.12 -16.20
CA GLN A 309 -3.84 -12.59 -16.27
C GLN A 309 -4.35 -13.24 -14.99
N THR A 310 -4.01 -12.67 -13.84
CA THR A 310 -4.41 -13.17 -12.52
C THR A 310 -5.91 -12.98 -12.28
N ARG A 311 -6.48 -11.84 -12.71
CA ARG A 311 -7.93 -11.60 -12.69
C ARG A 311 -8.66 -12.55 -13.63
N GLN A 312 -8.18 -12.76 -14.84
CA GLN A 312 -8.76 -13.72 -15.79
C GLN A 312 -8.78 -15.14 -15.18
N ALA A 313 -7.71 -15.56 -14.49
CA ALA A 313 -7.68 -16.83 -13.79
C ALA A 313 -8.78 -16.94 -12.72
N LEU A 314 -8.98 -15.89 -11.90
CA LEU A 314 -10.08 -15.83 -10.93
C LEU A 314 -11.46 -15.94 -11.59
N ARG A 315 -11.69 -15.19 -12.68
CA ARG A 315 -12.96 -15.18 -13.41
C ARG A 315 -13.25 -16.55 -14.03
N MET A 316 -12.24 -17.18 -14.63
CA MET A 316 -12.33 -18.55 -15.15
C MET A 316 -12.71 -19.54 -14.05
N THR A 317 -12.09 -19.45 -12.88
CA THR A 317 -12.43 -20.29 -11.71
C THR A 317 -13.85 -20.01 -11.22
N ALA A 318 -14.25 -18.74 -11.13
CA ALA A 318 -15.52 -18.34 -10.54
C ALA A 318 -16.73 -18.61 -11.44
N TRP A 319 -16.64 -18.36 -12.75
CA TRP A 319 -17.78 -18.51 -13.68
C TRP A 319 -17.41 -19.04 -15.08
N GLY A 320 -16.20 -19.58 -15.26
CA GLY A 320 -15.82 -20.34 -16.46
C GLY A 320 -15.45 -19.49 -17.67
N ASP A 321 -15.29 -18.18 -17.49
CA ASP A 321 -15.05 -17.20 -18.55
C ASP A 321 -14.03 -16.16 -18.06
N ASP A 322 -13.15 -15.67 -18.94
CA ASP A 322 -12.07 -14.75 -18.60
C ASP A 322 -12.51 -13.27 -18.59
N GLN A 323 -13.72 -13.00 -19.06
CA GLN A 323 -14.31 -11.67 -19.09
C GLN A 323 -15.01 -11.34 -17.77
N PRO A 324 -15.13 -10.04 -17.42
CA PRO A 324 -15.91 -9.61 -16.28
C PRO A 324 -17.33 -10.20 -16.30
N TYR A 325 -17.87 -10.48 -15.11
CA TYR A 325 -19.19 -11.05 -14.96
C TYR A 325 -20.27 -10.11 -15.54
N ASN A 326 -20.93 -10.58 -16.60
CA ASN A 326 -22.01 -9.93 -17.30
C ASN A 326 -22.97 -11.00 -17.88
N PRO A 327 -23.84 -11.58 -17.04
CA PRO A 327 -24.77 -12.64 -17.45
C PRO A 327 -25.81 -12.17 -18.48
N LYS A 328 -26.02 -10.85 -18.62
CA LYS A 328 -26.86 -10.28 -19.68
C LYS A 328 -26.22 -10.46 -21.06
N LYS A 329 -24.89 -10.33 -21.15
CA LYS A 329 -24.12 -10.48 -22.38
C LYS A 329 -23.73 -11.93 -22.64
N ASN A 330 -23.39 -12.67 -21.59
CA ASN A 330 -23.07 -14.09 -21.68
C ASN A 330 -23.85 -14.89 -20.61
N PRO A 331 -25.04 -15.42 -20.95
CA PRO A 331 -25.86 -16.21 -20.02
C PRO A 331 -25.19 -17.48 -19.49
N ASN A 332 -24.09 -17.94 -20.11
CA ASN A 332 -23.34 -19.11 -19.66
C ASN A 332 -22.40 -18.80 -18.49
N GLN A 333 -22.19 -17.52 -18.15
CA GLN A 333 -21.46 -17.13 -16.95
C GLN A 333 -22.32 -17.46 -15.72
N VAL A 334 -22.09 -18.64 -15.16
CA VAL A 334 -22.76 -19.12 -13.94
C VAL A 334 -21.71 -19.38 -12.88
N TYR A 335 -21.99 -18.97 -11.64
CA TYR A 335 -21.08 -19.21 -10.54
C TYR A 335 -20.83 -20.71 -10.35
N ARG A 336 -19.59 -21.14 -10.58
CA ARG A 336 -19.17 -22.55 -10.66
C ARG A 336 -19.11 -23.25 -9.29
N TYR A 337 -19.16 -22.49 -8.20
CA TYR A 337 -19.10 -22.98 -6.82
C TYR A 337 -20.45 -22.87 -6.08
N GLN A 338 -21.55 -22.76 -6.83
CA GLN A 338 -22.90 -22.81 -6.28
C GLN A 338 -23.19 -24.18 -5.64
N LYS A 339 -23.98 -24.22 -4.54
CA LYS A 339 -24.23 -25.44 -3.74
C LYS A 339 -24.50 -26.71 -4.56
N GLY A 340 -23.86 -27.81 -4.13
CA GLY A 340 -24.26 -29.18 -4.44
C GLY A 340 -23.51 -29.92 -5.55
N LYS A 341 -22.46 -29.33 -6.16
CA LYS A 341 -21.74 -29.98 -7.30
C LYS A 341 -20.22 -29.79 -7.33
N ILE A 342 -19.59 -29.30 -6.27
CA ILE A 342 -18.14 -29.11 -6.26
C ILE A 342 -17.47 -30.49 -6.18
N THR A 343 -16.76 -30.88 -7.23
CA THR A 343 -15.95 -32.10 -7.26
C THR A 343 -14.50 -31.78 -6.91
N LEU A 344 -13.78 -32.75 -6.34
CA LEU A 344 -12.33 -32.63 -6.13
C LEU A 344 -11.59 -32.38 -7.45
N SER A 345 -12.09 -32.93 -8.57
CA SER A 345 -11.53 -32.70 -9.91
C SER A 345 -11.65 -31.24 -10.34
N GLN A 346 -12.81 -30.62 -10.13
CA GLN A 346 -13.00 -29.20 -10.42
C GLN A 346 -12.07 -28.33 -9.56
N LEU A 347 -12.05 -28.60 -8.25
CA LEU A 347 -11.18 -27.88 -7.32
C LEU A 347 -9.70 -28.03 -7.71
N ARG A 348 -9.27 -29.24 -8.12
CA ARG A 348 -7.91 -29.49 -8.63
C ARG A 348 -7.60 -28.62 -9.84
N ALA A 349 -8.43 -28.66 -10.88
CA ALA A 349 -8.23 -27.88 -12.10
C ALA A 349 -8.15 -26.38 -11.82
N ASP A 350 -9.04 -25.89 -10.97
CA ASP A 350 -9.09 -24.47 -10.60
C ASP A 350 -7.87 -24.05 -9.75
N LEU A 351 -7.45 -24.86 -8.77
CA LEU A 351 -6.24 -24.60 -7.99
C LEU A 351 -4.97 -24.63 -8.86
N ILE A 352 -4.89 -25.53 -9.84
CA ILE A 352 -3.77 -25.56 -10.80
C ILE A 352 -3.71 -24.25 -11.58
N ARG A 353 -4.85 -23.80 -12.14
CA ARG A 353 -4.93 -22.53 -12.87
C ARG A 353 -4.48 -21.36 -12.01
N LEU A 354 -5.00 -21.27 -10.79
CA LEU A 354 -4.67 -20.18 -9.87
C LEU A 354 -3.19 -20.23 -9.45
N ALA A 355 -2.66 -21.40 -9.13
CA ALA A 355 -1.27 -21.55 -8.69
C ALA A 355 -0.29 -21.20 -9.80
N ARG A 356 -0.56 -21.59 -11.06
CA ARG A 356 0.30 -21.24 -12.19
C ARG A 356 0.37 -19.73 -12.43
N ASN A 357 -0.77 -19.05 -12.43
CA ASN A 357 -0.81 -17.59 -12.63
C ASN A 357 -0.21 -16.86 -11.42
N GLY A 358 -0.56 -17.30 -10.22
CA GLY A 358 -0.02 -16.82 -8.96
C GLY A 358 1.49 -16.96 -8.86
N TYR A 359 2.02 -18.11 -9.29
CA TYR A 359 3.45 -18.39 -9.30
C TYR A 359 4.17 -17.54 -10.34
N ARG A 360 3.61 -17.36 -11.54
CA ARG A 360 4.22 -16.47 -12.56
C ARG A 360 4.30 -15.02 -12.07
N PHE A 361 3.27 -14.53 -11.40
CA PHE A 361 3.30 -13.21 -10.77
C PHE A 361 4.42 -13.17 -9.72
N TYR A 362 4.38 -14.07 -8.75
CA TYR A 362 5.36 -14.13 -7.66
C TYR A 362 6.78 -14.28 -8.19
N ASP A 363 7.03 -15.19 -9.11
CA ASP A 363 8.33 -15.45 -9.74
C ASP A 363 8.83 -14.24 -10.55
N THR A 364 7.95 -13.49 -11.21
CA THR A 364 8.34 -12.25 -11.89
C THR A 364 8.80 -11.20 -10.87
N LEU A 365 8.08 -11.01 -9.76
CA LEU A 365 8.49 -10.11 -8.69
C LEU A 365 9.81 -10.57 -8.05
N ILE A 366 9.92 -11.86 -7.74
CA ILE A 366 11.09 -12.44 -7.08
C ILE A 366 12.29 -12.46 -8.01
N THR A 367 12.11 -12.61 -9.33
CA THR A 367 13.20 -12.50 -10.30
C THR A 367 13.79 -11.10 -10.34
N GLN A 368 12.95 -10.06 -10.22
CA GLN A 368 13.43 -8.69 -10.06
C GLN A 368 14.14 -8.49 -8.70
N LEU A 369 13.72 -9.20 -7.65
CA LEU A 369 14.46 -9.29 -6.38
C LEU A 369 15.75 -10.12 -6.53
N ALA A 370 15.79 -11.08 -7.47
CA ALA A 370 16.82 -12.10 -7.65
C ALA A 370 18.08 -11.63 -8.40
N GLY A 371 18.23 -10.32 -8.63
CA GLY A 371 19.58 -9.73 -8.61
C GLY A 371 20.36 -10.19 -7.37
N ASP A 372 19.64 -10.52 -6.29
CA ASP A 372 20.11 -11.22 -5.10
C ASP A 372 19.29 -12.51 -4.83
N LYS A 373 19.82 -13.67 -5.27
CA LYS A 373 19.22 -15.00 -5.01
C LYS A 373 19.09 -15.33 -3.52
N LEU A 374 19.90 -14.72 -2.66
CA LEU A 374 19.85 -14.93 -1.22
C LEU A 374 18.64 -14.21 -0.63
N LYS A 375 18.36 -12.97 -1.04
CA LYS A 375 17.14 -12.23 -0.65
C LYS A 375 15.86 -12.94 -1.07
N ALA A 376 15.83 -13.51 -2.28
CA ALA A 376 14.70 -14.32 -2.73
C ALA A 376 14.44 -15.55 -1.83
N ARG A 377 15.52 -16.23 -1.40
CA ARG A 377 15.41 -17.36 -0.46
C ARG A 377 15.00 -16.91 0.94
N GLN A 378 15.53 -15.80 1.43
CA GLN A 378 15.17 -15.22 2.73
C GLN A 378 13.68 -14.86 2.77
N LEU A 379 13.17 -14.19 1.73
CA LEU A 379 11.75 -13.87 1.63
C LEU A 379 10.90 -15.14 1.64
N ARG A 380 11.26 -16.13 0.81
CA ARG A 380 10.53 -17.40 0.78
C ARG A 380 10.51 -18.10 2.15
N GLN A 381 11.65 -18.15 2.84
CA GLN A 381 11.77 -18.77 4.16
C GLN A 381 10.92 -18.03 5.20
N MET A 382 10.95 -16.71 5.19
CA MET A 382 10.12 -15.88 6.05
C MET A 382 8.63 -16.14 5.80
N MET A 383 8.22 -16.31 4.54
CA MET A 383 6.81 -16.52 4.18
C MET A 383 6.30 -17.97 4.34
N LEU A 384 7.12 -18.93 4.81
CA LEU A 384 6.66 -20.31 5.03
C LEU A 384 5.62 -20.45 6.15
N ASN A 385 5.77 -19.68 7.23
CA ASN A 385 4.84 -19.69 8.35
C ASN A 385 3.78 -18.61 8.17
N THR A 386 2.55 -18.91 8.57
CA THR A 386 1.45 -17.94 8.72
C THR A 386 1.91 -16.70 9.48
N GLY A 387 1.31 -15.56 9.14
CA GLY A 387 1.57 -14.27 9.75
C GLY A 387 0.81 -13.16 9.03
N GLN A 388 0.90 -11.94 9.55
CA GLN A 388 0.28 -10.77 8.94
C GLN A 388 1.18 -10.16 7.86
N VAL A 389 0.59 -9.80 6.72
CA VAL A 389 1.27 -9.09 5.63
C VAL A 389 0.51 -7.81 5.35
N GLN A 390 1.19 -6.68 5.44
CA GLN A 390 0.65 -5.38 5.04
C GLN A 390 0.94 -5.16 3.56
N ILE A 391 -0.07 -4.73 2.80
CA ILE A 391 0.08 -4.26 1.42
C ILE A 391 -0.33 -2.79 1.41
N ALA A 392 0.66 -1.92 1.45
CA ALA A 392 0.49 -0.49 1.43
C ALA A 392 0.52 0.02 -0.02
N THR A 393 -0.55 0.69 -0.45
CA THR A 393 -0.67 1.31 -1.78
C THR A 393 -0.87 2.81 -1.63
N LYS A 394 -0.18 3.62 -2.44
CA LYS A 394 -0.45 5.06 -2.55
C LYS A 394 -1.90 5.31 -2.96
N GLN A 395 -2.49 6.41 -2.47
CA GLN A 395 -3.90 6.79 -2.63
C GLN A 395 -4.42 6.79 -4.08
N ALA A 396 -3.54 6.99 -5.06
CA ALA A 396 -3.86 7.04 -6.49
C ALA A 396 -3.65 5.72 -7.25
N ALA A 397 -3.34 4.61 -6.54
CA ALA A 397 -3.12 3.33 -7.19
C ALA A 397 -4.44 2.71 -7.64
N ASN A 398 -4.83 2.96 -8.90
CA ASN A 398 -5.87 2.21 -9.61
C ASN A 398 -5.50 0.72 -9.81
N GLN A 399 -4.28 0.35 -9.40
CA GLN A 399 -3.70 -0.98 -9.55
C GLN A 399 -3.78 -1.74 -8.22
N TYR A 400 -4.86 -2.49 -8.06
CA TYR A 400 -5.01 -3.45 -6.97
C TYR A 400 -4.28 -4.76 -7.34
N VAL A 401 -3.17 -5.04 -6.66
CA VAL A 401 -2.43 -6.29 -6.82
C VAL A 401 -3.16 -7.42 -6.09
N PRO A 402 -3.50 -8.52 -6.79
CA PRO A 402 -4.21 -9.66 -6.21
C PRO A 402 -3.25 -10.53 -5.37
N ALA A 403 -2.69 -9.96 -4.30
CA ALA A 403 -1.67 -10.62 -3.48
C ALA A 403 -2.15 -11.93 -2.85
N ALA A 404 -3.46 -12.11 -2.67
CA ALA A 404 -4.07 -13.37 -2.26
C ALA A 404 -3.68 -14.54 -3.17
N LEU A 405 -3.40 -14.27 -4.45
CA LEU A 405 -2.98 -15.28 -5.42
C LEU A 405 -1.48 -15.46 -5.53
N PHE A 406 -0.64 -14.70 -4.82
CA PHE A 406 0.79 -14.98 -4.80
C PHE A 406 1.04 -16.41 -4.33
N TYR A 407 1.71 -17.19 -5.19
CA TYR A 407 2.01 -18.59 -4.96
C TYR A 407 3.52 -18.77 -4.83
N ASP A 408 4.02 -19.05 -3.63
CA ASP A 408 5.47 -19.05 -3.34
C ASP A 408 6.11 -20.42 -3.13
N TYR A 409 5.33 -21.48 -3.31
CA TYR A 409 5.87 -22.82 -3.47
C TYR A 409 6.47 -22.97 -4.86
N ARG A 410 7.59 -23.69 -4.94
CA ARG A 410 8.27 -23.93 -6.22
C ARG A 410 7.33 -24.71 -7.13
N LEU A 411 7.16 -24.22 -8.35
CA LEU A 411 6.27 -24.79 -9.33
C LEU A 411 6.91 -24.67 -10.70
N ASP A 412 6.85 -25.73 -11.52
CA ASP A 412 7.11 -25.58 -12.95
C ASP A 412 5.82 -25.16 -13.63
N ALA A 413 5.63 -23.85 -13.86
CA ALA A 413 4.41 -23.29 -14.43
C ALA A 413 4.15 -23.66 -15.91
N ASN A 414 5.04 -24.43 -16.54
CA ASN A 414 4.95 -24.83 -17.94
C ASN A 414 4.45 -26.27 -18.15
N LEU A 415 4.31 -27.06 -17.08
CA LEU A 415 3.74 -28.40 -17.17
C LEU A 415 2.28 -28.39 -17.65
N GLY A 416 1.86 -29.52 -18.24
CA GLY A 416 0.47 -29.76 -18.61
C GLY A 416 -0.40 -29.94 -17.36
N GLU A 417 -1.71 -29.65 -17.46
CA GLU A 417 -2.63 -29.74 -16.32
C GLU A 417 -2.69 -31.16 -15.72
N ALA A 418 -2.53 -32.19 -16.55
CA ALA A 418 -2.53 -33.59 -16.12
C ALA A 418 -1.32 -33.95 -15.25
N ASP A 419 -0.20 -33.23 -15.39
CA ASP A 419 1.06 -33.55 -14.72
C ASP A 419 1.12 -33.02 -13.28
N TYR A 420 0.23 -32.10 -12.91
CA TYR A 420 0.16 -31.57 -11.55
C TYR A 420 -0.62 -32.48 -10.62
N GLU A 421 -0.26 -32.47 -9.35
CA GLU A 421 -0.96 -33.18 -8.29
C GLU A 421 -1.34 -32.21 -7.16
N LEU A 422 -2.45 -32.49 -6.47
CA LEU A 422 -2.75 -31.77 -5.24
C LEU A 422 -1.95 -32.37 -4.09
N CYS A 423 -1.49 -31.52 -3.18
CA CYS A 423 -0.81 -31.94 -1.97
C CYS A 423 -1.65 -32.98 -1.19
N PRO A 424 -1.12 -34.18 -0.90
CA PRO A 424 -1.88 -35.23 -0.21
C PRO A 424 -2.38 -34.81 1.17
N THR A 425 -1.62 -33.98 1.92
CA THR A 425 -2.05 -33.44 3.21
C THR A 425 -3.32 -32.59 3.08
N PHE A 426 -3.43 -31.82 1.99
CA PHE A 426 -4.61 -31.02 1.71
C PHE A 426 -5.81 -31.89 1.31
N VAL A 427 -5.58 -32.88 0.45
CA VAL A 427 -6.63 -33.83 0.03
C VAL A 427 -7.17 -34.59 1.24
N ASP A 428 -6.29 -35.09 2.12
CA ASP A 428 -6.68 -35.75 3.38
C ASP A 428 -7.52 -34.83 4.28
N ALA A 429 -7.10 -33.57 4.42
CA ALA A 429 -7.81 -32.60 5.24
C ALA A 429 -9.23 -32.31 4.71
N ILE A 430 -9.39 -32.13 3.39
CA ILE A 430 -10.72 -31.94 2.79
C ILE A 430 -11.58 -33.20 2.96
N THR A 431 -11.05 -34.38 2.65
CA THR A 431 -11.79 -35.64 2.72
C THR A 431 -12.27 -35.94 4.14
N ASN A 432 -11.42 -35.66 5.14
CA ASN A 432 -11.73 -35.89 6.55
C ASN A 432 -12.30 -34.66 7.27
N LYS A 433 -12.58 -33.57 6.56
CA LYS A 433 -13.10 -32.30 7.11
C LYS A 433 -12.25 -31.73 8.26
N LYS A 434 -10.93 -31.91 8.19
CA LYS A 434 -9.99 -31.30 9.15
C LYS A 434 -9.80 -29.82 8.80
N PRO A 435 -9.79 -28.90 9.79
CA PRO A 435 -9.46 -27.51 9.54
C PRO A 435 -8.08 -27.37 8.88
N LEU A 436 -8.00 -26.62 7.76
CA LEU A 436 -6.74 -26.45 7.03
C LEU A 436 -5.66 -25.77 7.88
N ALA A 437 -6.08 -24.84 8.75
CA ALA A 437 -5.22 -24.11 9.67
C ALA A 437 -4.48 -25.01 10.68
N GLU A 438 -4.97 -26.23 10.93
CA GLU A 438 -4.34 -27.21 11.83
C GLU A 438 -3.39 -28.18 11.09
N THR A 439 -3.31 -28.07 9.76
CA THR A 439 -2.46 -28.97 8.98
C THR A 439 -1.00 -28.52 8.99
N PRO A 440 -0.02 -29.45 8.95
CA PRO A 440 1.41 -29.11 8.97
C PRO A 440 1.81 -28.10 7.87
N CYS A 441 1.12 -28.14 6.73
CA CYS A 441 1.39 -27.27 5.60
C CYS A 441 1.13 -25.78 5.90
N PHE A 442 0.17 -25.44 6.76
CA PHE A 442 -0.10 -24.05 7.15
C PHE A 442 0.81 -23.57 8.30
N HIS A 443 1.65 -24.45 8.83
CA HIS A 443 2.68 -24.13 9.82
C HIS A 443 4.10 -24.23 9.24
N GLY A 444 4.25 -24.06 7.92
CA GLY A 444 5.53 -24.10 7.22
C GLY A 444 6.18 -25.49 7.09
N ASN A 445 5.53 -26.54 7.60
CA ASN A 445 6.06 -27.91 7.66
C ASN A 445 5.41 -28.83 6.61
N CYS A 446 5.15 -28.32 5.41
CA CYS A 446 4.43 -29.09 4.39
C CYS A 446 5.29 -30.25 3.85
N PRO A 447 4.88 -31.52 4.00
CA PRO A 447 5.71 -32.66 3.60
C PRO A 447 6.08 -32.67 2.12
N THR A 448 5.19 -32.16 1.26
CA THR A 448 5.42 -32.06 -0.20
C THR A 448 6.38 -30.94 -0.59
N GLN A 449 6.76 -30.05 0.32
CA GLN A 449 7.74 -29.00 0.10
C GLN A 449 9.05 -29.22 0.83
N SER A 450 9.19 -30.32 1.60
CA SER A 450 10.44 -30.68 2.27
C SER A 450 11.60 -30.77 1.28
N GLU A 451 12.79 -30.42 1.74
CA GLU A 451 14.01 -30.58 0.94
C GLU A 451 14.40 -32.05 0.73
N ASP A 452 13.87 -32.96 1.55
CA ASP A 452 14.06 -34.41 1.40
C ASP A 452 13.34 -34.98 0.18
N LYS A 453 12.37 -34.23 -0.38
CA LYS A 453 11.63 -34.63 -1.57
C LYS A 453 12.39 -34.25 -2.85
N PRO A 454 12.43 -35.14 -3.87
CA PRO A 454 13.02 -34.82 -5.17
C PRO A 454 12.42 -33.53 -5.74
N LEU A 455 13.27 -32.66 -6.30
CA LEU A 455 12.83 -31.37 -6.84
C LEU A 455 11.71 -31.51 -7.87
N GLU A 456 11.79 -32.51 -8.74
CA GLU A 456 10.77 -32.80 -9.76
C GLU A 456 9.39 -33.11 -9.15
N GLU A 457 9.35 -33.83 -8.02
CA GLU A 457 8.10 -34.09 -7.29
C GLU A 457 7.54 -32.79 -6.72
N ARG A 458 8.41 -31.93 -6.16
CA ARG A 458 8.00 -30.65 -5.57
C ARG A 458 7.44 -29.68 -6.61
N LEU A 459 8.03 -29.66 -7.82
CA LEU A 459 7.67 -28.73 -8.90
C LEU A 459 6.30 -29.00 -9.52
N ARG A 460 5.73 -30.19 -9.35
CA ARG A 460 4.39 -30.56 -9.83
C ARG A 460 3.31 -30.56 -8.74
N MET A 461 3.69 -30.32 -7.48
CA MET A 461 2.78 -30.41 -6.33
C MET A 461 2.16 -29.07 -5.98
N ILE A 462 0.83 -29.02 -5.98
CA ILE A 462 0.06 -27.82 -5.65
C ILE A 462 -0.59 -27.99 -4.28
N CYS A 463 -0.14 -27.19 -3.33
CA CYS A 463 -0.74 -27.08 -2.01
C CYS A 463 -1.38 -25.70 -1.82
N PRO A 464 -2.61 -25.60 -1.26
CA PRO A 464 -3.22 -24.32 -0.93
C PRO A 464 -2.42 -23.47 0.04
N SER A 465 -1.64 -24.09 0.93
CA SER A 465 -0.73 -23.35 1.82
C SER A 465 0.32 -22.53 1.06
N GLY A 466 0.59 -22.81 -0.22
CA GLY A 466 1.49 -22.01 -1.05
C GLY A 466 0.89 -20.66 -1.47
N PHE A 467 -0.44 -20.48 -1.37
CA PHE A 467 -1.08 -19.19 -1.65
C PHE A 467 -1.07 -18.30 -0.43
N TRP A 468 -0.70 -17.04 -0.63
CA TRP A 468 -0.72 -16.05 0.43
C TRP A 468 -2.13 -15.79 0.98
N GLY A 469 -3.17 -15.82 0.14
CA GLY A 469 -4.55 -15.59 0.56
C GLY A 469 -5.16 -16.72 1.41
N PHE A 470 -4.56 -17.91 1.39
CA PHE A 470 -4.94 -18.99 2.30
C PHE A 470 -4.08 -18.97 3.57
N ARG A 471 -2.78 -18.69 3.44
CA ARG A 471 -1.81 -18.85 4.52
C ARG A 471 -1.60 -17.60 5.39
N HIS A 472 -1.81 -16.39 4.87
CA HIS A 472 -1.48 -15.15 5.58
C HIS A 472 -2.70 -14.27 5.80
N ASN A 473 -2.65 -13.48 6.88
CA ASN A 473 -3.60 -12.40 7.10
C ASN A 473 -3.14 -11.20 6.26
N LEU A 474 -3.80 -10.97 5.13
CA LEU A 474 -3.46 -9.87 4.21
C LEU A 474 -4.22 -8.59 4.61
N GLY A 475 -3.50 -7.60 5.11
CA GLY A 475 -4.03 -6.28 5.44
C GLY A 475 -3.76 -5.27 4.31
N MET A 476 -4.79 -4.53 3.90
CA MET A 476 -4.67 -3.45 2.91
C MET A 476 -5.13 -2.11 3.50
N PRO A 477 -4.35 -1.51 4.42
CA PRO A 477 -4.67 -0.19 4.92
C PRO A 477 -4.53 0.82 3.78
N LEU A 478 -5.68 1.28 3.28
CA LEU A 478 -5.72 2.37 2.32
C LEU A 478 -5.32 3.66 3.05
N SER A 479 -4.40 4.40 2.46
CA SER A 479 -4.19 5.79 2.88
C SER A 479 -5.37 6.59 2.34
N ILE A 480 -6.23 7.11 3.21
CA ILE A 480 -7.34 7.98 2.82
C ILE A 480 -7.18 9.27 3.62
N ALA A 481 -6.88 10.38 2.94
CA ALA A 481 -6.56 11.66 3.58
C ALA A 481 -7.71 12.27 4.42
N SER A 482 -8.95 11.78 4.25
CA SER A 482 -10.15 12.40 4.82
C SER A 482 -11.14 11.39 5.42
N ALA A 483 -10.79 10.11 5.51
CA ALA A 483 -11.65 9.15 6.19
C ALA A 483 -11.40 9.20 7.70
N PRO A 484 -12.44 9.28 8.54
CA PRO A 484 -12.29 8.98 9.96
C PRO A 484 -11.86 7.52 10.12
N ASP A 485 -11.05 7.24 11.12
CA ASP A 485 -10.54 5.89 11.29
C ASP A 485 -11.62 4.93 11.74
N ALA A 486 -11.49 3.69 11.27
CA ALA A 486 -12.25 2.59 11.83
C ALA A 486 -11.75 2.39 13.28
N PRO A 487 -12.60 2.60 14.30
CA PRO A 487 -12.20 2.34 15.67
C PRO A 487 -11.87 0.85 15.82
N SER A 488 -10.83 0.55 16.60
CA SER A 488 -10.38 -0.81 16.92
C SER A 488 -11.41 -1.62 17.70
N SER A 489 -12.10 -0.93 18.60
CA SER A 489 -13.23 -1.41 19.35
C SER A 489 -14.36 -0.43 19.14
N ILE A 490 -15.50 -0.93 18.72
CA ILE A 490 -16.74 -0.16 18.71
C ILE A 490 -17.38 -0.38 20.09
N PRO A 491 -17.32 0.59 21.02
CA PRO A 491 -17.95 0.43 22.32
C PRO A 491 -19.45 0.30 22.11
N CYS A 492 -19.96 -0.91 22.31
CA CYS A 492 -21.37 -1.22 22.16
C CYS A 492 -22.02 -1.25 23.56
N PRO A 493 -22.74 -0.20 23.99
CA PRO A 493 -23.41 -0.18 25.30
C PRO A 493 -24.58 -1.16 25.40
N GLY A 494 -24.92 -1.87 24.31
CA GLY A 494 -25.99 -2.85 24.23
C GLY A 494 -25.63 -4.04 23.33
N ALA A 495 -26.65 -4.66 22.74
CA ALA A 495 -26.46 -5.65 21.69
C ALA A 495 -26.03 -4.94 20.39
N PRO A 496 -24.90 -5.32 19.76
CA PRO A 496 -24.47 -4.69 18.52
C PRO A 496 -25.54 -4.87 17.44
N GLU A 497 -25.87 -3.77 16.77
CA GLU A 497 -26.83 -3.78 15.66
C GLU A 497 -26.06 -3.77 14.33
N PHE A 498 -26.50 -4.60 13.39
CA PHE A 498 -25.86 -4.73 12.08
C PHE A 498 -26.85 -4.41 10.97
N THR A 499 -26.51 -3.46 10.10
CA THR A 499 -27.21 -3.33 8.82
C THR A 499 -26.61 -4.28 7.80
N VAL A 500 -27.45 -5.05 7.12
CA VAL A 500 -27.05 -5.92 6.02
C VAL A 500 -27.81 -5.53 4.76
N GLY A 501 -27.09 -4.93 3.81
CA GLY A 501 -27.56 -4.77 2.44
C GLY A 501 -27.36 -6.07 1.66
N ALA A 502 -28.44 -6.76 1.32
CA ALA A 502 -28.37 -8.04 0.63
C ALA A 502 -28.77 -7.92 -0.85
N TYR A 503 -27.95 -8.47 -1.75
CA TYR A 503 -28.31 -8.58 -3.15
C TYR A 503 -29.51 -9.52 -3.34
N GLN A 504 -30.63 -8.98 -3.84
CA GLN A 504 -31.90 -9.71 -3.97
C GLN A 504 -31.82 -10.90 -4.93
N GLY A 505 -30.93 -10.85 -5.92
CA GLY A 505 -30.77 -11.91 -6.92
C GLY A 505 -29.92 -13.10 -6.46
N PHE A 506 -29.40 -13.10 -5.22
CA PHE A 506 -28.54 -14.17 -4.74
C PHE A 506 -29.36 -15.37 -4.26
N GLN A 507 -29.24 -16.51 -4.95
CA GLN A 507 -30.06 -17.71 -4.68
C GLN A 507 -29.85 -18.29 -3.26
N GLU A 508 -28.66 -18.14 -2.67
CA GLU A 508 -28.38 -18.64 -1.32
C GLU A 508 -28.62 -17.60 -0.21
N ARG A 509 -29.28 -16.47 -0.52
CA ARG A 509 -29.51 -15.39 0.42
C ARG A 509 -30.11 -15.87 1.75
N ALA A 510 -31.24 -16.58 1.72
CA ALA A 510 -31.93 -16.99 2.94
C ALA A 510 -31.06 -17.88 3.85
N GLU A 511 -30.25 -18.75 3.25
CA GLU A 511 -29.31 -19.58 4.00
C GLU A 511 -28.15 -18.73 4.56
N HIS A 512 -27.65 -17.78 3.78
CA HIS A 512 -26.58 -16.88 4.20
C HIS A 512 -27.02 -15.98 5.35
N GLU A 513 -28.24 -15.41 5.29
CA GLU A 513 -28.84 -14.65 6.38
C GLU A 513 -29.00 -15.50 7.64
N LYS A 514 -29.47 -16.76 7.50
CA LYS A 514 -29.56 -17.70 8.62
C LYS A 514 -28.20 -18.01 9.24
N ARG A 515 -27.14 -18.17 8.43
CA ARG A 515 -25.77 -18.41 8.93
C ARG A 515 -25.19 -17.18 9.61
N LEU A 516 -25.40 -15.99 9.06
CA LEU A 516 -25.03 -14.72 9.68
C LEU A 516 -25.67 -14.57 11.05
N GLN A 517 -26.98 -14.79 11.14
CA GLN A 517 -27.72 -14.76 12.41
C GLN A 517 -27.23 -15.80 13.42
N ALA A 518 -26.70 -16.94 12.94
CA ALA A 518 -26.16 -18.00 13.78
C ALA A 518 -24.69 -17.76 14.22
N LEU A 519 -23.98 -16.77 13.67
CA LEU A 519 -22.57 -16.52 14.02
C LEU A 519 -22.43 -16.13 15.49
N GLN A 520 -23.37 -15.35 16.03
CA GLN A 520 -23.32 -14.92 17.42
C GLN A 520 -24.72 -14.61 17.95
N ASN A 521 -25.04 -15.23 19.09
CA ASN A 521 -26.29 -14.96 19.79
C ASN A 521 -26.24 -13.56 20.41
N GLY A 522 -27.35 -12.82 20.33
CA GLY A 522 -27.49 -11.49 20.93
C GLY A 522 -27.13 -10.32 20.02
N LEU A 523 -26.92 -10.54 18.72
CA LEU A 523 -26.81 -9.48 17.72
C LEU A 523 -28.20 -9.09 17.17
N VAL A 524 -28.40 -7.82 16.86
CA VAL A 524 -29.61 -7.33 16.15
C VAL A 524 -29.27 -7.14 14.68
N TRP A 525 -30.10 -7.64 13.78
CA TRP A 525 -29.85 -7.59 12.34
C TRP A 525 -30.96 -6.82 11.61
N HIS A 526 -30.58 -5.77 10.88
CA HIS A 526 -31.44 -4.96 10.04
C HIS A 526 -31.15 -5.25 8.57
N TYR A 527 -32.03 -5.99 7.90
CA TYR A 527 -31.84 -6.37 6.50
C TYR A 527 -32.53 -5.37 5.57
N ALA A 528 -31.78 -4.88 4.59
CA ALA A 528 -32.31 -3.97 3.57
C ALA A 528 -32.18 -4.59 2.18
N SER A 529 -33.18 -4.31 1.33
CA SER A 529 -33.28 -4.91 -0.01
C SER A 529 -32.77 -4.04 -1.15
N SER A 530 -32.45 -2.78 -0.87
CA SER A 530 -31.93 -1.82 -1.85
C SER A 530 -30.75 -1.05 -1.27
N ARG A 531 -29.98 -0.40 -2.14
CA ARG A 531 -28.87 0.48 -1.71
C ARG A 531 -29.37 1.61 -0.82
N ASP A 532 -30.46 2.26 -1.21
CA ASP A 532 -30.99 3.42 -0.50
C ASP A 532 -31.55 3.02 0.88
N ASP A 533 -32.22 1.87 0.96
CA ASP A 533 -32.67 1.32 2.25
C ASP A 533 -31.47 0.91 3.11
N THR A 534 -30.44 0.30 2.52
CA THR A 534 -29.21 -0.08 3.26
C THR A 534 -28.56 1.16 3.86
N LEU A 535 -28.44 2.25 3.08
CA LEU A 535 -27.85 3.50 3.57
C LEU A 535 -28.72 4.16 4.64
N LYS A 536 -30.06 4.06 4.52
CA LYS A 536 -31.00 4.58 5.51
C LYS A 536 -30.89 3.81 6.84
N GLU A 537 -30.91 2.48 6.79
CA GLU A 537 -30.77 1.62 7.97
C GLU A 537 -29.39 1.79 8.62
N LEU A 538 -28.33 1.92 7.82
CA LEU A 538 -26.97 2.14 8.32
C LEU A 538 -26.85 3.43 9.13
N ASN A 539 -27.55 4.50 8.71
CA ASN A 539 -27.57 5.76 9.45
C ASN A 539 -28.35 5.69 10.78
N GLN A 540 -29.18 4.65 10.98
CA GLN A 540 -30.03 4.47 12.16
C GLN A 540 -29.51 3.39 13.10
N THR A 541 -28.71 2.47 12.57
CA THR A 541 -28.14 1.32 13.28
C THR A 541 -27.13 1.78 14.31
N LYS A 542 -27.27 1.29 15.53
CA LYS A 542 -26.40 1.66 16.63
C LYS A 542 -25.17 0.75 16.72
N PRO A 543 -23.96 1.31 16.83
CA PRO A 543 -22.73 0.56 17.04
C PRO A 543 -22.76 -0.35 18.27
#